data_AF-A0A1B2EGQ9-F1
#
_entry.id   AF-A0A1B2EGQ9-F1
#
_cell.length_a   1.000
_cell.length_b   1.000
_cell.length_c   1.000
_cell.angle_alpha   90.00
_cell.angle_beta   90.00
_cell.angle_gamma   90.00
#
_symmetry.space_group_name_H-M   'P 1'
#
loop_
_entity.id
_entity.type
_entity.pdbx_description
1 polymer ?
#
loop_
_entity_poly.entity_id
_entity_poly.type
_entity_poly.pdbx_seq_one_letter_code
_entity_poly.pdbx_strand_id
1 'polypeptide(L)'
;MAEARVGVRVAEDRQSVTVEIGPVAGPSEPIALDVDQLTKIIKLLGEARARMVEGTEKQPLDGKTVETVNDPPWHIQVAQFDGSLIAFDHPSYGPLAYAIPRADVVNMVQVLSKHLQLPAGQPEKPS
;
A
#
# COMPACT_ATOMS: atom_id res chain seq x y z
N MET A 1 5.79 -15.07 -23.46
CA MET A 1 5.95 -15.55 -22.07
C MET A 1 4.81 -16.49 -21.78
N ALA A 2 5.04 -17.59 -21.07
CA ALA A 2 3.95 -18.48 -20.70
C ALA A 2 3.03 -17.75 -19.71
N GLU A 3 1.72 -17.78 -19.94
CA GLU A 3 0.74 -17.23 -19.00
C GLU A 3 0.76 -18.09 -17.72
N ALA A 4 0.71 -17.42 -16.56
CA ALA A 4 0.69 -18.06 -15.25
C ALA A 4 -0.66 -17.81 -14.59
N ARG A 5 -1.22 -18.84 -13.93
CA ARG A 5 -2.37 -18.70 -13.04
C ARG A 5 -1.87 -18.44 -11.62
N VAL A 6 -2.48 -17.45 -10.96
CA VAL A 6 -2.21 -17.13 -9.55
C VAL A 6 -3.52 -17.20 -8.77
N GLY A 7 -3.57 -18.03 -7.73
CA GLY A 7 -4.70 -18.15 -6.81
C GLY A 7 -4.26 -17.85 -5.38
N VAL A 8 -5.10 -17.15 -4.63
CA VAL A 8 -4.85 -16.82 -3.21
C VAL A 8 -6.09 -17.17 -2.39
N ARG A 9 -5.92 -17.97 -1.34
CA ARG A 9 -6.99 -18.33 -0.40
C ARG A 9 -6.52 -18.11 1.03
N VAL A 10 -7.17 -17.19 1.74
CA VAL A 10 -6.92 -16.94 3.17
C VAL A 10 -7.67 -17.99 3.99
N ALA A 11 -7.01 -18.57 5.00
CA ALA A 11 -7.64 -19.52 5.91
C ALA A 11 -8.63 -18.84 6.86
N GLU A 12 -9.56 -19.60 7.43
CA GLU A 12 -10.59 -19.07 8.34
C GLU A 12 -10.00 -18.44 9.61
N ASP A 13 -8.87 -18.96 10.08
CA ASP A 13 -8.13 -18.45 11.23
C ASP A 13 -7.42 -17.10 10.98
N ARG A 14 -7.34 -16.66 9.71
CA ARG A 14 -6.59 -15.48 9.24
C ARG A 14 -5.10 -15.48 9.60
N GLN A 15 -4.55 -16.64 9.98
CA GLN A 15 -3.14 -16.80 10.32
C GLN A 15 -2.34 -17.42 9.16
N SER A 16 -3.02 -18.01 8.17
CA SER A 16 -2.37 -18.61 7.01
C SER A 16 -3.06 -18.26 5.68
N VAL A 17 -2.26 -18.30 4.61
CA VAL A 17 -2.73 -18.15 3.23
C VAL A 17 -2.17 -19.28 2.38
N THR A 18 -2.98 -19.80 1.46
CA THR A 18 -2.53 -20.70 0.40
C THR A 18 -2.36 -19.89 -0.88
N VAL A 19 -1.15 -19.92 -1.46
CA VAL A 19 -0.86 -19.33 -2.77
C VAL A 19 -0.60 -20.46 -3.77
N GLU A 20 -1.30 -20.43 -4.89
CA GLU A 20 -1.06 -21.32 -6.02
C GLU A 20 -0.46 -20.52 -7.18
N ILE A 21 0.71 -20.95 -7.65
CA ILE A 21 1.35 -20.40 -8.86
C ILE A 21 1.66 -21.58 -9.78
N GLY A 22 1.16 -21.54 -11.01
CA GLY A 22 1.43 -22.59 -11.98
C GLY A 22 1.17 -22.14 -13.41
N PRO A 23 1.61 -22.93 -14.42
CA PRO A 23 1.25 -22.67 -15.80
C PRO A 23 -0.27 -22.78 -16.00
N VAL A 24 -0.83 -22.03 -16.97
CA VAL A 24 -2.25 -22.14 -17.34
C VAL A 24 -2.63 -23.59 -17.69
N ALA A 25 -1.71 -24.32 -18.32
CA ALA A 25 -1.82 -25.76 -18.56
C ALA A 25 -0.76 -26.50 -17.71
N GLY A 26 -1.18 -27.08 -16.58
CA GLY A 26 -0.33 -27.95 -15.75
C GLY A 26 -0.65 -27.88 -14.26
N PRO A 27 -0.08 -28.80 -13.46
CA PRO A 27 -0.28 -28.84 -12.02
C PRO A 27 0.26 -27.56 -11.35
N SER A 28 -0.48 -27.06 -10.37
CA SER A 28 -0.03 -26.04 -9.41
C SER A 28 0.27 -26.76 -8.11
N GLU A 29 1.39 -26.45 -7.47
CA GLU A 29 1.66 -26.90 -6.11
C GLU A 29 1.25 -25.78 -5.16
N PRO A 30 0.26 -26.00 -4.27
CA PRO A 30 -0.15 -25.00 -3.30
C PRO A 30 0.97 -24.81 -2.26
N ILE A 31 1.30 -23.56 -1.98
CA ILE A 31 2.23 -23.18 -0.92
C ILE A 31 1.42 -22.56 0.21
N ALA A 32 1.47 -23.19 1.39
CA ALA A 32 0.93 -22.63 2.62
C ALA A 32 1.96 -21.66 3.22
N LEU A 33 1.51 -20.46 3.57
CA LEU A 33 2.33 -19.40 4.14
C LEU A 33 1.68 -18.88 5.41
N ASP A 34 2.47 -18.67 6.45
CA ASP A 34 2.06 -17.84 7.59
C ASP A 34 2.15 -16.34 7.23
N VAL A 35 1.70 -15.47 8.16
CA VAL A 35 1.70 -14.02 7.98
C VAL A 35 3.11 -13.45 7.76
N ASP A 36 4.12 -13.95 8.45
CA ASP A 36 5.50 -13.46 8.34
C ASP A 36 6.12 -13.83 7.00
N GLN A 37 5.88 -15.06 6.55
CA GLN A 37 6.29 -15.58 5.25
C GLN A 37 5.60 -14.82 4.11
N LEU A 38 4.28 -14.62 4.20
CA LEU A 38 3.53 -13.82 3.24
C LEU A 38 4.07 -12.38 3.18
N THR A 39 4.32 -11.76 4.33
CA THR A 39 4.89 -10.40 4.42
C THR A 39 6.26 -10.32 3.75
N LYS A 40 7.12 -11.32 3.93
CA LYS A 40 8.42 -11.40 3.23
C LYS A 40 8.24 -11.47 1.72
N ILE A 41 7.28 -12.27 1.24
CA ILE A 41 6.98 -12.37 -0.20
C ILE A 41 6.48 -11.04 -0.74
N ILE A 42 5.54 -10.37 -0.05
CA ILE A 42 5.04 -9.04 -0.45
C ILE A 42 6.19 -8.04 -0.59
N LYS A 43 7.12 -8.01 0.37
CA LYS A 43 8.31 -7.16 0.31
C LYS A 43 9.18 -7.46 -0.91
N LEU A 44 9.52 -8.73 -1.13
CA LEU A 44 10.35 -9.14 -2.28
C LEU A 44 9.71 -8.79 -3.63
N LEU A 45 8.39 -9.02 -3.76
CA LEU A 45 7.64 -8.66 -4.96
C LEU A 45 7.55 -7.13 -5.13
N GLY A 46 7.35 -6.39 -4.05
CA GLY A 46 7.36 -4.93 -4.04
C GLY A 46 8.71 -4.36 -4.50
N GLU A 47 9.82 -4.89 -3.99
CA GLU A 47 11.17 -4.52 -4.41
C GLU A 47 11.43 -4.84 -5.89
N ALA A 48 11.04 -6.04 -6.34
CA ALA A 48 11.16 -6.44 -7.73
C ALA A 48 10.39 -5.48 -8.65
N ARG A 49 9.14 -5.16 -8.30
CA ARG A 49 8.32 -4.18 -9.02
C ARG A 49 8.98 -2.81 -9.02
N ALA A 50 9.49 -2.34 -7.89
CA ALA A 50 10.16 -1.04 -7.78
C ALA A 50 11.33 -0.92 -8.75
N ARG A 51 12.17 -1.96 -8.87
CA ARG A 51 13.26 -2.02 -9.86
C ARG A 51 12.74 -2.03 -11.30
N MET A 52 11.64 -2.73 -11.58
CA MET A 52 11.06 -2.78 -12.92
C MET A 52 10.50 -1.44 -13.40
N VAL A 53 10.03 -0.59 -12.48
CA VAL A 53 9.48 0.74 -12.80
C VAL A 53 10.48 1.86 -12.54
N GLU A 54 11.71 1.54 -12.13
CA GLU A 54 12.75 2.52 -11.91
C GLU A 54 13.05 3.29 -13.20
N GLY A 55 13.16 4.62 -13.11
CA GLY A 55 13.37 5.49 -14.27
C GLY A 55 12.14 5.66 -15.18
N THR A 56 11.03 4.97 -14.93
CA THR A 56 9.78 5.23 -15.65
C THR A 56 9.14 6.54 -15.18
N GLU A 57 8.46 7.23 -16.10
CA GLU A 57 7.76 8.46 -15.76
C GLU A 57 6.65 8.17 -14.75
N LYS A 58 6.60 8.95 -13.67
CA LYS A 58 5.55 8.85 -12.67
C LYS A 58 4.23 9.25 -13.32
N GLN A 59 3.37 8.26 -13.54
CA GLN A 59 2.04 8.54 -14.06
C GLN A 59 1.20 9.26 -13.00
N PRO A 60 0.40 10.25 -13.40
CA PRO A 60 -0.58 10.86 -12.51
C PRO A 60 -1.58 9.80 -12.00
N LEU A 61 -2.24 10.14 -10.89
CA LEU A 61 -3.28 9.31 -10.29
C LEU A 61 -4.65 9.52 -10.95
N ASP A 62 -4.75 10.43 -11.92
CA ASP A 62 -6.01 10.74 -12.61
C ASP A 62 -6.64 9.48 -13.21
N GLY A 63 -7.90 9.22 -12.85
CA GLY A 63 -8.67 8.05 -13.31
C GLY A 63 -8.27 6.71 -12.67
N LYS A 64 -7.31 6.68 -11.74
CA LYS A 64 -6.91 5.46 -11.03
C LYS A 64 -7.73 5.29 -9.76
N THR A 65 -8.21 4.07 -9.51
CA THR A 65 -8.75 3.69 -8.21
C THR A 65 -7.59 3.51 -7.23
N VAL A 66 -7.63 4.23 -6.11
CA VAL A 66 -6.62 4.15 -5.05
C VAL A 66 -7.26 3.50 -3.83
N GLU A 67 -6.66 2.41 -3.35
CA GLU A 67 -7.05 1.80 -2.08
C GLU A 67 -6.79 2.80 -0.95
N THR A 68 -7.81 3.09 -0.14
CA THR A 68 -7.72 4.06 0.96
C THR A 68 -7.72 3.33 2.28
N VAL A 69 -6.73 3.63 3.13
CA VAL A 69 -6.75 3.20 4.52
C VAL A 69 -7.50 4.25 5.33
N ASN A 70 -8.60 3.83 5.95
CA ASN A 70 -9.39 4.70 6.82
C ASN A 70 -8.79 4.70 8.23
N ASP A 71 -8.61 5.90 8.79
CA ASP A 71 -8.05 6.12 10.13
C ASP A 71 -6.73 5.35 10.40
N PRO A 72 -5.70 5.52 9.56
CA PRO A 72 -4.45 4.81 9.76
C PRO A 72 -3.71 5.36 10.99
N PRO A 73 -2.94 4.51 11.69
CA PRO A 73 -2.12 4.93 12.83
C PRO A 73 -0.91 5.73 12.34
N TRP A 74 -1.10 7.03 12.14
CA TRP A 74 -0.06 7.92 11.60
C TRP A 74 1.12 8.09 12.55
N HIS A 75 2.33 8.03 11.99
CA HIS A 75 3.58 8.47 12.62
C HIS A 75 4.22 9.56 11.74
N ILE A 76 4.25 10.81 12.24
CA ILE A 76 4.75 11.96 11.49
C ILE A 76 5.89 12.62 12.27
N GLN A 77 7.02 12.86 11.61
CA GLN A 77 8.17 13.53 12.21
C GLN A 77 8.93 14.40 11.21
N VAL A 78 9.60 15.44 11.70
CA VAL A 78 10.61 16.15 10.92
C VAL A 78 11.75 15.19 10.64
N ALA A 79 12.14 15.06 9.37
CA ALA A 79 13.18 14.11 8.98
C ALA A 79 14.58 14.70 9.19
N GLN A 80 15.61 13.84 9.10
CA GLN A 80 17.01 14.29 9.14
C GLN A 80 17.45 15.03 7.85
N PHE A 81 16.66 14.93 6.78
CA PHE A 81 16.81 15.75 5.56
C PHE A 81 15.85 16.95 5.60
N ASP A 82 15.98 17.89 4.65
CA ASP A 82 15.06 19.04 4.56
C ASP A 82 13.65 18.62 4.11
N GLY A 83 12.85 18.15 5.07
CA GLY A 83 11.52 17.64 4.85
C GLY A 83 10.94 16.90 6.04
N SER A 84 10.00 16.01 5.78
CA SER A 84 9.28 15.24 6.80
C SER A 84 9.17 13.77 6.43
N LEU A 85 9.09 12.91 7.44
CA LEU A 85 8.73 11.52 7.29
C LEU A 85 7.28 11.35 7.72
N ILE A 86 6.47 10.75 6.86
CA ILE A 86 5.12 10.29 7.20
C ILE A 86 5.09 8.78 7.03
N ALA A 87 4.75 8.07 8.10
CA ALA A 87 4.65 6.62 8.12
C ALA A 87 3.30 6.17 8.69
N PHE A 88 2.87 4.97 8.32
CA PHE A 88 1.69 4.30 8.84
C PHE A 88 1.79 2.80 8.58
N ASP A 89 0.97 2.02 9.27
CA ASP A 89 0.88 0.57 9.04
C ASP A 89 -0.30 0.25 8.11
N HIS A 90 0.00 -0.27 6.92
CA HIS A 90 -1.02 -0.61 5.91
C HIS A 90 -1.46 -2.07 6.09
N PRO A 91 -2.76 -2.38 6.17
CA PRO A 91 -3.23 -3.76 6.43
C PRO A 91 -2.74 -4.77 5.39
N SER A 92 -2.68 -4.37 4.11
CA SER A 92 -2.23 -5.23 3.00
C SER A 92 -0.72 -5.30 2.80
N TYR A 93 0.07 -4.32 3.28
CA TYR A 93 1.49 -4.19 2.91
C TYR A 93 2.45 -4.08 4.11
N GLY A 94 1.92 -3.95 5.33
CA GLY A 94 2.67 -3.65 6.54
C GLY A 94 3.12 -2.18 6.60
N PRO A 95 4.19 -1.89 7.36
CA PRO A 95 4.67 -0.52 7.57
C PRO A 95 5.17 0.13 6.28
N LEU A 96 4.61 1.29 5.95
CA LEU A 96 5.01 2.13 4.82
C LEU A 96 5.43 3.52 5.32
N ALA A 97 6.40 4.12 4.64
CA ALA A 97 6.87 5.46 4.96
C ALA A 97 7.22 6.27 3.71
N TYR A 98 6.89 7.55 3.73
CA TYR A 98 7.23 8.53 2.69
C TYR A 98 8.17 9.58 3.26
N ALA A 99 9.29 9.77 2.57
CA ALA A 99 10.16 10.92 2.74
C ALA A 99 9.63 12.06 1.85
N ILE A 100 9.12 13.11 2.48
CA ILE A 100 8.45 14.23 1.81
C ILE A 100 9.36 15.46 1.85
N PRO A 101 9.87 15.94 0.69
CA PRO A 101 10.68 17.15 0.63
C PRO A 101 9.93 18.39 1.14
N ARG A 102 10.66 19.38 1.65
CA ARG A 102 10.09 20.62 2.19
C ARG A 102 9.06 21.29 1.26
N ALA A 103 9.32 21.34 -0.04
CA ALA A 103 8.42 21.96 -1.01
C ALA A 103 7.03 21.29 -1.04
N ASP A 104 7.01 19.96 -0.99
CA ASP A 104 5.77 19.17 -0.95
C ASP A 104 5.07 19.31 0.41
N VAL A 105 5.84 19.38 1.51
CA VAL A 105 5.28 19.66 2.85
C VAL A 105 4.52 20.99 2.85
N VAL A 106 5.07 22.05 2.24
CA VAL A 106 4.38 23.34 2.14
C VAL A 106 3.04 23.21 1.42
N ASN A 107 3.01 22.50 0.29
CA ASN A 107 1.78 22.25 -0.45
C ASN A 107 0.75 21.45 0.37
N MET A 108 1.19 20.39 1.04
CA MET A 108 0.34 19.58 1.90
C MET A 108 -0.28 20.40 3.03
N VAL A 109 0.52 21.21 3.74
CA VAL A 109 0.03 22.07 4.82
C VAL A 109 -1.00 23.06 4.30
N GLN A 110 -0.81 23.65 3.12
CA GLN A 110 -1.78 24.57 2.52
C GLN A 110 -3.12 23.90 2.24
N VAL A 111 -3.12 22.71 1.64
CA VAL A 111 -4.36 21.96 1.32
C VAL A 111 -5.07 21.51 2.60
N LEU A 112 -4.34 20.92 3.54
CA LEU A 112 -4.90 20.44 4.81
C LEU A 112 -5.45 21.60 5.66
N SER A 113 -4.77 22.75 5.67
CA SER A 113 -5.27 23.94 6.38
C SER A 113 -6.57 24.46 5.79
N LYS A 114 -6.73 24.41 4.46
CA LYS A 114 -8.01 24.76 3.80
C LYS A 114 -9.12 23.79 4.20
N HIS A 115 -8.82 22.49 4.32
CA HIS A 115 -9.80 21.50 4.77
C HIS A 115 -10.33 21.81 6.18
N LEU A 116 -9.46 22.24 7.10
CA LEU A 116 -9.87 22.62 8.47
C LEU A 116 -10.79 23.86 8.52
N GLN A 117 -10.87 24.64 7.44
CA GLN A 117 -11.79 25.78 7.34
C GLN A 117 -13.18 25.37 6.86
N LEU A 118 -13.35 24.14 6.36
CA LEU A 118 -14.65 23.62 5.96
C LEU A 118 -15.50 23.35 7.21
N PRO A 119 -16.84 23.53 7.12
CA PRO A 119 -17.74 23.13 8.20
C PRO A 119 -17.55 21.65 8.51
N ALA A 120 -17.51 21.29 9.80
CA ALA A 120 -17.49 19.89 10.20
C ALA A 120 -18.73 19.18 9.61
N GLY A 121 -18.51 18.10 8.85
CA GLY A 121 -19.60 17.29 8.31
C GLY A 121 -20.44 16.71 9.45
N GLN A 122 -21.76 16.88 9.39
CA GLN A 122 -22.66 16.06 10.21
C GLN A 122 -22.51 14.60 9.75
N PRO A 123 -22.36 13.62 10.65
CA PRO A 123 -22.33 12.22 10.26
C PRO A 123 -23.69 11.88 9.64
N GLU A 124 -23.70 11.55 8.35
CA GLU A 124 -24.89 10.96 7.72
C GLU A 124 -25.19 9.64 8.44
N LYS A 125 -26.36 9.57 9.09
CA LYS A 125 -26.92 8.31 9.57
C LYS A 125 -27.09 7.40 8.35
N PRO A 126 -26.56 6.17 8.35
CA PRO A 126 -26.88 5.22 7.30
C PRO A 126 -28.40 4.97 7.30
N SER A 127 -29.03 5.08 6.13
CA SER A 127 -30.39 4.58 5.86
C SER A 127 -30.36 3.11 5.51
#